data_AF-A0A2V7SI40-F1
#
_entry.id   AF-A0A2V7SI40-F1
#
_cell.length_a   1.000
_cell.length_b   1.000
_cell.length_c   1.000
_cell.angle_alpha   90.00
_cell.angle_beta   90.00
_cell.angle_gamma   90.00
#
_symmetry.space_group_name_H-M   'P 1'
#
loop_
_entity.id
_entity.type
_entity.pdbx_description
1 polymer ?
#
loop_
_entity_poly.entity_id
_entity_poly.type
_entity_poly.pdbx_seq_one_letter_code
_entity_poly.pdbx_strand_id
1 'polypeptide(L)'
;MPPMNRREAVRATTLVVGGLLLTSNGLVLGCAREPARIAGRVLTADDQALMEEIADTLLPTTKSSPGARAAGAGAAINLLLSECYEPEQQVRVVNGLKELRKKCDAEFGRAFAALTTQEREQLLRELDATALRAKGHYFELVRELADRAYFSSEIGMTRARRWMLEPGKWVGCVPLLPGQPSWG
;
A
#
# COMPACT_ATOMS: atom_id res chain seq x y z
N MET A 1 -51.48 -44.89 8.52
CA MET A 1 -50.68 -43.73 8.98
C MET A 1 -51.63 -42.60 9.30
N PRO A 2 -51.65 -42.06 10.52
CA PRO A 2 -52.48 -40.89 10.83
C PRO A 2 -52.02 -39.68 9.99
N PRO A 3 -52.91 -38.75 9.64
CA PRO A 3 -52.56 -37.57 8.86
C PRO A 3 -51.63 -36.67 9.69
N MET A 4 -50.43 -36.41 9.16
CA MET A 4 -49.38 -35.65 9.83
C MET A 4 -49.86 -34.23 10.16
N ASN A 5 -49.73 -33.82 11.42
CA ASN A 5 -50.15 -32.49 11.85
C ASN A 5 -49.10 -31.44 11.45
N ARG A 6 -49.50 -30.18 11.19
CA ARG A 6 -48.59 -29.09 10.77
C ARG A 6 -47.36 -28.96 11.68
N ARG A 7 -47.52 -29.21 12.98
CA ARG A 7 -46.45 -29.14 13.98
C ARG A 7 -45.41 -30.26 13.82
N GLU A 8 -45.83 -31.44 13.36
CA GLU A 8 -44.95 -32.58 13.11
C GLU A 8 -44.19 -32.40 11.80
N ALA A 9 -44.85 -31.86 10.77
CA ALA A 9 -44.19 -31.49 9.52
C ALA A 9 -43.09 -30.44 9.77
N VAL A 10 -43.38 -29.38 10.53
CA VAL A 10 -42.38 -28.35 10.87
C VAL A 10 -41.21 -28.96 11.65
N ARG A 11 -41.48 -29.81 12.65
CA ARG A 11 -40.41 -30.48 13.43
C ARG A 11 -39.54 -31.40 12.58
N ALA A 12 -40.15 -32.18 11.68
CA ALA A 12 -39.42 -33.04 10.75
C ALA A 12 -38.55 -32.23 9.78
N THR A 13 -39.07 -31.12 9.24
CA THR A 13 -38.31 -30.22 8.38
C THR A 13 -37.15 -29.55 9.12
N THR A 14 -37.34 -29.11 10.36
CA THR A 14 -36.25 -28.52 11.16
C THR A 14 -35.15 -29.53 11.46
N LEU A 15 -35.50 -30.81 11.70
CA LEU A 15 -34.51 -31.86 11.98
C LEU A 15 -33.65 -32.19 10.75
N VAL A 16 -34.25 -32.21 9.55
CA VAL A 16 -33.56 -32.50 8.29
C VAL A 16 -32.65 -31.35 7.86
N VAL A 17 -33.11 -30.09 8.00
CA VAL A 17 -32.31 -28.91 7.66
C VAL A 17 -31.20 -28.67 8.69
N GLY A 18 -31.48 -28.88 9.98
CA GLY A 18 -30.49 -28.77 11.05
C GLY A 18 -29.40 -29.84 10.98
N GLY A 19 -29.73 -31.06 10.53
CA GLY A 19 -28.78 -32.17 10.39
C GLY A 19 -27.75 -31.98 9.26
N LEU A 20 -28.09 -31.25 8.20
CA LEU A 20 -27.18 -30.97 7.08
C LEU A 20 -26.13 -29.89 7.38
N LEU A 21 -26.33 -29.09 8.42
CA LEU A 21 -25.41 -28.00 8.78
C LEU A 21 -24.23 -28.45 9.65
N LEU A 22 -24.22 -29.69 10.16
CA LEU A 22 -23.14 -30.19 11.02
C LEU A 22 -22.05 -30.98 10.29
N THR A 23 -22.21 -31.27 8.99
CA THR A 23 -21.21 -32.03 8.21
C THR A 23 -20.51 -31.22 7.12
N SER A 24 -20.87 -29.95 6.93
CA SER A 24 -20.30 -29.10 5.88
C SER A 24 -19.26 -28.11 6.42
N ASN A 25 -18.13 -28.64 6.91
CA ASN A 25 -16.90 -27.83 7.01
C ASN A 25 -16.46 -27.26 5.64
N GLY A 26 -17.02 -27.75 4.53
CA GLY A 26 -16.73 -27.28 3.17
C GLY A 26 -17.48 -26.02 2.72
N LEU A 27 -18.60 -25.63 3.35
CA LEU A 27 -19.37 -24.45 2.93
C LEU A 27 -18.91 -23.15 3.59
N VAL A 28 -18.23 -23.24 4.74
CA VAL A 28 -17.63 -22.07 5.43
C VAL A 28 -16.32 -21.63 4.76
N LEU A 29 -15.77 -22.44 3.85
CA LEU A 29 -14.57 -22.09 3.08
C LEU A 29 -14.85 -21.19 1.87
N GLY A 30 -16.11 -20.94 1.50
CA GLY A 30 -16.46 -20.00 0.42
C GLY A 30 -16.18 -18.53 0.75
N CYS A 31 -16.06 -18.21 2.05
CA CYS A 31 -15.65 -16.89 2.56
C CYS A 31 -14.36 -16.97 3.39
N ALA A 32 -13.71 -18.13 3.46
CA ALA A 32 -12.31 -18.16 3.83
C ALA A 32 -11.58 -17.50 2.67
N ARG A 33 -11.21 -16.22 2.86
CA ARG A 33 -10.15 -15.55 2.13
C ARG A 33 -9.13 -16.63 1.80
N GLU A 34 -8.88 -16.91 0.51
CA GLU A 34 -7.74 -17.75 0.14
C GLU A 34 -6.61 -17.33 1.08
N PRO A 35 -5.89 -18.25 1.76
CA PRO A 35 -4.73 -17.84 2.52
C PRO A 35 -3.95 -17.01 1.53
N ALA A 36 -3.93 -15.68 1.75
CA ALA A 36 -3.51 -14.74 0.72
C ALA A 36 -2.22 -15.36 0.26
N ARG A 37 -2.16 -15.83 -1.01
CA ARG A 37 -0.94 -16.43 -1.51
C ARG A 37 0.06 -15.39 -1.08
N ILE A 38 1.00 -15.76 -0.21
CA ILE A 38 2.13 -14.89 0.05
C ILE A 38 2.89 -15.03 -1.27
N ALA A 39 2.35 -14.40 -2.32
CA ALA A 39 2.97 -14.24 -3.59
C ALA A 39 4.30 -13.62 -3.21
N GLY A 40 5.37 -14.30 -3.65
CA GLY A 40 6.72 -13.96 -3.25
C GLY A 40 6.88 -12.46 -3.41
N ARG A 41 7.10 -11.78 -2.29
CA ARG A 41 7.34 -10.34 -2.29
C ARG A 41 8.45 -10.05 -3.30
N VAL A 42 8.17 -9.20 -4.27
CA VAL A 42 9.10 -8.88 -5.37
C VAL A 42 10.38 -8.27 -4.83
N LEU A 43 10.26 -7.41 -3.81
CA LEU A 43 11.41 -6.78 -3.17
C LEU A 43 11.95 -7.68 -2.06
N THR A 44 13.28 -7.84 -2.07
CA THR A 44 14.03 -8.43 -0.96
C THR A 44 13.90 -7.57 0.31
N ALA A 45 14.33 -8.09 1.47
CA ALA A 45 14.34 -7.30 2.70
C ALA A 45 15.18 -6.01 2.56
N ASP A 46 16.33 -6.10 1.88
CA ASP A 46 17.22 -4.97 1.65
C ASP A 46 16.66 -3.96 0.64
N ASP A 47 15.96 -4.44 -0.39
CA ASP A 47 15.26 -3.57 -1.35
C ASP A 47 14.06 -2.88 -0.70
N GLN A 48 13.33 -3.58 0.18
CA GLN A 48 12.24 -3.00 0.94
C GLN A 48 12.74 -1.93 1.91
N ALA A 49 13.84 -2.18 2.62
CA ALA A 49 14.48 -1.19 3.50
C ALA A 49 14.97 0.04 2.70
N LEU A 50 15.57 -0.17 1.53
CA LEU A 50 15.95 0.92 0.64
C LEU A 50 14.73 1.74 0.18
N MET A 51 13.64 1.07 -0.21
CA MET A 51 12.39 1.74 -0.58
C MET A 51 11.77 2.53 0.58
N GLU A 52 11.85 2.02 1.80
CA GLU A 52 11.43 2.73 3.01
C GLU A 52 12.24 4.04 3.18
N GLU A 53 13.57 3.98 3.04
CA GLU A 53 14.43 5.17 3.11
C GLU A 53 14.15 6.17 1.98
N ILE A 54 13.89 5.69 0.77
CA ILE A 54 13.51 6.56 -0.36
C ILE A 54 12.17 7.23 -0.07
N ALA A 55 11.16 6.47 0.34
CA ALA A 55 9.84 6.98 0.65
C ALA A 55 9.89 8.00 1.81
N ASP A 56 10.68 7.75 2.85
CA ASP A 56 10.88 8.65 3.99
C ASP A 56 11.64 9.92 3.60
N THR A 57 12.52 9.84 2.60
CA THR A 57 13.18 11.03 2.03
C THR A 57 12.19 11.87 1.21
N LEU A 58 11.29 11.22 0.45
CA LEU A 58 10.25 11.90 -0.33
C LEU A 58 9.17 12.54 0.55
N LEU A 59 8.77 11.83 1.61
CA LEU A 59 7.68 12.19 2.51
C LEU A 59 8.19 12.14 3.96
N PRO A 60 9.06 13.08 4.37
CA PRO A 60 9.67 13.08 5.69
C PRO A 60 8.68 13.43 6.78
N THR A 61 9.06 13.14 8.03
CA THR A 61 8.28 13.60 9.19
C THR A 61 8.29 15.11 9.25
N THR A 62 7.09 15.70 9.34
CA THR A 62 6.88 17.13 9.50
C THR A 62 6.32 17.43 10.89
N LYS A 63 6.15 18.71 11.22
CA LYS A 63 5.47 19.13 12.45
C LYS A 63 4.02 18.65 12.53
N SER A 64 3.37 18.51 11.38
CA SER A 64 1.93 18.22 11.29
C SER A 64 1.62 16.74 11.11
N SER A 65 2.56 15.97 10.56
CA SER A 65 2.35 14.55 10.28
C SER A 65 3.65 13.72 10.38
N PRO A 66 3.58 12.49 10.94
CA PRO A 66 4.66 11.52 10.80
C PRO A 66 4.93 11.16 9.33
N GLY A 67 6.19 10.85 9.00
CA GLY A 67 6.63 10.56 7.63
C GLY A 67 6.31 9.16 7.13
N ALA A 68 6.74 8.85 5.91
CA ALA A 68 6.44 7.59 5.23
C ALA A 68 6.96 6.35 5.97
N ARG A 69 8.12 6.44 6.64
CA ARG A 69 8.62 5.34 7.47
C ARG A 69 7.66 4.99 8.61
N ALA A 70 7.13 6.00 9.29
CA ALA A 70 6.17 5.81 10.37
C ALA A 70 4.84 5.24 9.86
N ALA A 71 4.52 5.47 8.58
CA ALA A 71 3.35 4.91 7.91
C ALA A 71 3.55 3.47 7.39
N GLY A 72 4.75 2.90 7.53
CA GLY A 72 5.07 1.56 7.00
C GLY A 72 5.07 1.50 5.48
N ALA A 73 5.50 2.59 4.82
CA ALA A 73 5.44 2.72 3.38
C ALA A 73 6.24 1.62 2.65
N GLY A 74 7.41 1.22 3.15
CA GLY A 74 8.24 0.19 2.49
C GLY A 74 7.52 -1.15 2.33
N ALA A 75 6.86 -1.61 3.40
CA ALA A 75 6.06 -2.84 3.37
C ALA A 75 4.85 -2.71 2.44
N ALA A 76 4.16 -1.58 2.47
CA ALA A 76 3.03 -1.30 1.58
C ALA A 76 3.47 -1.25 0.12
N ILE A 77 4.61 -0.62 -0.20
CA ILE A 77 5.14 -0.58 -1.58
C ILE A 77 5.44 -1.98 -2.09
N ASN A 78 6.06 -2.85 -1.28
CA ASN A 78 6.35 -4.22 -1.69
C ASN A 78 5.06 -5.01 -2.01
N LEU A 79 4.03 -4.84 -1.17
CA LEU A 79 2.71 -5.41 -1.42
C LEU A 79 2.09 -4.88 -2.72
N LEU A 80 2.04 -3.55 -2.87
CA LEU A 80 1.48 -2.91 -4.06
C LEU A 80 2.20 -3.36 -5.33
N LEU A 81 3.53 -3.37 -5.34
CA LEU A 81 4.35 -3.77 -6.48
C LEU A 81 4.14 -5.24 -6.84
N SER A 82 4.00 -6.11 -5.84
CA SER A 82 3.83 -7.56 -6.06
C SER A 82 2.43 -7.91 -6.56
N GLU A 83 1.40 -7.21 -6.10
CA GLU A 83 -0.01 -7.59 -6.34
C GLU A 83 -0.70 -6.75 -7.43
N CYS A 84 -0.21 -5.54 -7.74
CA CYS A 84 -0.92 -4.58 -8.60
C CYS A 84 -0.17 -4.16 -9.87
N TYR A 85 1.05 -4.66 -10.11
CA TYR A 85 1.88 -4.24 -11.24
C TYR A 85 2.40 -5.45 -12.01
N GLU A 86 2.59 -5.27 -13.32
CA GLU A 86 3.03 -6.32 -14.23
C GLU A 86 4.50 -6.71 -14.00
N PRO A 87 4.92 -7.95 -14.35
CA PRO A 87 6.29 -8.42 -14.15
C PRO A 87 7.36 -7.51 -14.76
N GLU A 88 7.08 -6.88 -15.90
CA GLU A 88 7.98 -5.92 -16.54
C GLU A 88 8.25 -4.70 -15.66
N GLN A 89 7.21 -4.19 -14.99
CA GLN A 89 7.31 -3.05 -14.08
C GLN A 89 8.03 -3.44 -12.78
N GLN A 90 7.78 -4.65 -12.27
CA GLN A 90 8.47 -5.23 -11.12
C GLN A 90 9.98 -5.31 -11.37
N VAL A 91 10.39 -5.92 -12.49
CA VAL A 91 11.80 -6.04 -12.90
C VAL A 91 12.43 -4.67 -13.10
N ARG A 92 11.71 -3.73 -13.71
CA ARG A 92 12.18 -2.35 -13.90
C ARG A 92 12.51 -1.66 -12.57
N VAL A 93 11.65 -1.79 -11.55
CA VAL A 93 11.91 -1.22 -10.22
C VAL A 93 13.11 -1.89 -9.57
N VAL A 94 13.17 -3.22 -9.55
CA VAL A 94 14.28 -3.97 -8.94
C VAL A 94 15.62 -3.62 -9.60
N ASN A 95 15.67 -3.50 -10.93
CA ASN A 95 16.87 -3.09 -11.64
C ASN A 95 17.23 -1.63 -11.35
N GLY A 96 16.24 -0.75 -11.30
CA GLY A 96 16.44 0.65 -10.90
C GLY A 96 17.04 0.81 -9.51
N LEU A 97 16.62 0.00 -8.53
CA LEU A 97 17.22 0.01 -7.20
C LEU A 97 18.69 -0.45 -7.21
N LYS A 98 19.05 -1.41 -8.07
CA LYS A 98 20.46 -1.80 -8.27
C LYS A 98 21.27 -0.68 -8.90
N GLU A 99 20.71 0.04 -9.87
CA GLU A 99 21.35 1.20 -10.50
C GLU A 99 21.56 2.34 -9.49
N LEU A 100 20.57 2.62 -8.65
CA LEU A 100 20.69 3.59 -7.58
C LEU A 100 21.82 3.23 -6.61
N ARG A 101 21.91 1.97 -6.16
CA ARG A 101 23.02 1.51 -5.30
C ARG A 101 24.38 1.73 -5.97
N LYS A 102 24.53 1.34 -7.23
CA LYS A 102 25.76 1.58 -8.01
C LYS A 102 26.11 3.06 -8.11
N LYS A 103 25.11 3.94 -8.32
CA LYS A 103 25.33 5.40 -8.35
C LYS A 103 25.78 5.92 -6.99
N CYS A 104 25.18 5.42 -5.89
CA CYS A 104 25.61 5.78 -4.53
C CYS A 104 27.06 5.36 -4.26
N ASP A 105 27.43 4.13 -4.64
CA ASP A 105 28.80 3.62 -4.49
C ASP A 105 29.80 4.43 -5.34
N ALA A 106 29.43 4.77 -6.58
CA ALA A 106 30.30 5.51 -7.49
C ALA A 106 30.51 6.98 -7.08
N GLU A 107 29.47 7.65 -6.59
CA GLU A 107 29.51 9.09 -6.29
C GLU A 107 29.92 9.38 -4.84
N PHE A 108 29.55 8.51 -3.90
CA PHE A 108 29.71 8.77 -2.46
C PHE A 108 30.48 7.67 -1.73
N GLY A 109 30.71 6.50 -2.34
CA GLY A 109 31.33 5.34 -1.71
C GLY A 109 30.54 4.78 -0.52
N ARG A 110 29.24 5.10 -0.42
CA ARG A 110 28.37 4.79 0.72
C ARG A 110 26.99 4.38 0.23
N ALA A 111 26.32 3.51 0.97
CA ALA A 111 24.92 3.17 0.70
C ALA A 111 23.99 4.38 0.88
N PHE A 112 22.87 4.40 0.16
CA PHE A 112 21.87 5.48 0.20
C PHE A 112 21.44 5.87 1.63
N ALA A 113 21.22 4.87 2.50
CA ALA A 113 20.82 5.11 3.89
C ALA A 113 21.91 5.79 4.76
N ALA A 114 23.18 5.72 4.34
CA ALA A 114 24.31 6.34 5.02
C ALA A 114 24.67 7.73 4.47
N LEU A 115 23.91 8.21 3.49
CA LEU A 115 24.02 9.57 2.98
C LEU A 115 23.33 10.57 3.92
N THR A 116 23.82 11.80 3.94
CA THR A 116 23.14 12.90 4.64
C THR A 116 21.78 13.17 3.99
N THR A 117 20.85 13.79 4.72
CA THR A 117 19.53 14.16 4.18
C THR A 117 19.65 15.02 2.92
N GLN A 118 20.57 15.98 2.90
CA GLN A 118 20.80 16.84 1.74
C GLN A 118 21.32 16.07 0.52
N GLU A 119 22.25 15.13 0.71
CA GLU A 119 22.76 14.25 -0.36
C GLU A 119 21.64 13.36 -0.92
N ARG A 120 20.80 12.78 -0.05
CA ARG A 120 19.65 11.96 -0.48
C ARG A 120 18.66 12.78 -1.30
N GLU A 121 18.28 13.95 -0.81
CA GLU A 121 17.35 14.84 -1.52
C GLU A 121 17.88 15.26 -2.88
N GLN A 122 19.17 15.64 -2.95
CA GLN A 122 19.81 16.02 -4.21
C GLN A 122 19.79 14.86 -5.21
N LEU A 123 20.17 13.67 -4.76
CA LEU A 123 20.18 12.47 -5.60
C LEU A 123 18.78 12.11 -6.13
N LEU A 124 17.75 12.16 -5.28
CA LEU A 124 16.38 11.89 -5.69
C LEU A 124 15.85 12.95 -6.66
N ARG A 125 16.21 14.22 -6.50
CA ARG A 125 15.86 15.30 -7.45
C ARG A 125 16.49 15.09 -8.83
N GLU A 126 17.73 14.62 -8.88
CA GLU A 126 18.40 14.30 -10.15
C GLU A 126 17.76 13.12 -10.86
N LEU A 127 17.39 12.08 -10.12
CA LEU A 127 16.64 10.94 -10.66
C LEU A 127 15.27 11.35 -11.16
N ASP A 128 14.58 12.24 -10.45
CA ASP A 128 13.30 12.77 -10.89
C ASP A 128 13.42 13.59 -12.19
N ALA A 129 14.38 14.51 -12.25
CA ALA A 129 14.65 15.29 -13.44
C ALA A 129 15.04 14.43 -14.65
N THR A 130 15.64 13.26 -14.41
CA THR A 130 15.94 12.26 -15.44
C THR A 130 14.68 11.52 -15.87
N ALA A 131 13.86 11.09 -14.90
CA ALA A 131 12.59 10.40 -15.16
C ALA A 131 11.61 11.25 -15.97
N LEU A 132 11.55 12.57 -15.74
CA LEU A 132 10.72 13.49 -16.52
C LEU A 132 11.13 13.59 -18.00
N ARG A 133 12.38 13.28 -18.33
CA ARG A 133 12.92 13.33 -19.70
C ARG A 133 12.90 11.96 -20.39
N ALA A 134 12.91 10.87 -19.63
CA ALA A 134 12.93 9.50 -20.13
C ALA A 134 11.66 8.76 -19.73
N LYS A 135 10.71 8.64 -20.68
CA LYS A 135 9.45 7.91 -20.46
C LYS A 135 9.74 6.49 -19.97
N GLY A 136 9.06 6.09 -18.89
CA GLY A 136 9.20 4.74 -18.34
C GLY A 136 10.47 4.54 -17.50
N HIS A 137 11.09 5.61 -17.01
CA HIS A 137 12.16 5.50 -16.02
C HIS A 137 11.64 4.90 -14.71
N TYR A 138 12.42 4.04 -14.05
CA TYR A 138 11.98 3.33 -12.84
C TYR A 138 11.56 4.27 -11.71
N PHE A 139 12.23 5.42 -11.58
CA PHE A 139 12.00 6.37 -10.49
C PHE A 139 10.61 7.02 -10.53
N GLU A 140 10.01 7.14 -11.72
CA GLU A 140 8.62 7.60 -11.86
C GLU A 140 7.66 6.71 -11.06
N LEU A 141 7.78 5.39 -11.24
CA LEU A 141 6.97 4.40 -10.54
C LEU A 141 7.34 4.30 -9.06
N VAL A 142 8.62 4.41 -8.69
CA VAL A 142 9.05 4.42 -7.28
C VAL A 142 8.40 5.58 -6.52
N ARG A 143 8.39 6.79 -7.10
CA ARG A 143 7.73 7.96 -6.49
C ARG A 143 6.23 7.75 -6.38
N GLU A 144 5.57 7.30 -7.44
CA GLU A 144 4.13 7.01 -7.43
C GLU A 144 3.76 5.99 -6.33
N LEU A 145 4.55 4.93 -6.21
CA LEU A 145 4.35 3.91 -5.18
C LEU A 145 4.53 4.47 -3.76
N ALA A 146 5.52 5.34 -3.54
CA ALA A 146 5.73 6.00 -2.26
C ALA A 146 4.55 6.90 -1.87
N ASP A 147 4.07 7.73 -2.81
CA ASP A 147 2.91 8.59 -2.60
C ASP A 147 1.66 7.75 -2.31
N ARG A 148 1.41 6.70 -3.11
CA ARG A 148 0.25 5.83 -2.94
C ARG A 148 0.30 5.07 -1.62
N ALA A 149 1.45 4.52 -1.25
CA ALA A 149 1.63 3.83 0.01
C ALA A 149 1.38 4.74 1.22
N TYR A 150 1.94 5.96 1.20
CA TYR A 150 1.76 6.91 2.29
C TYR A 150 0.32 7.42 2.38
N PHE A 151 -0.26 7.88 1.28
CA PHE A 151 -1.61 8.45 1.26
C PHE A 151 -2.73 7.40 1.24
N SER A 152 -2.42 6.10 1.28
CA SER A 152 -3.41 5.07 1.65
C SER A 152 -3.27 4.60 3.10
N SER A 153 -2.30 5.14 3.85
CA SER A 153 -2.15 4.85 5.28
C SER A 153 -3.05 5.73 6.14
N GLU A 154 -3.34 5.28 7.37
CA GLU A 154 -4.05 6.08 8.37
C GLU A 154 -3.32 7.41 8.63
N ILE A 155 -1.99 7.41 8.70
CA ILE A 155 -1.18 8.61 8.93
C ILE A 155 -1.37 9.62 7.78
N GLY A 156 -1.25 9.14 6.54
CA GLY A 156 -1.42 9.97 5.35
C GLY A 156 -2.83 10.55 5.21
N MET A 157 -3.86 9.77 5.56
CA MET A 157 -5.26 10.21 5.44
C MET A 157 -5.73 11.10 6.58
N THR A 158 -5.38 10.75 7.82
CA THR A 158 -5.95 11.42 9.01
C THR A 158 -5.09 12.56 9.55
N ARG A 159 -3.79 12.54 9.29
CA ARG A 159 -2.84 13.53 9.84
C ARG A 159 -2.22 14.41 8.77
N ALA A 160 -1.81 13.84 7.64
CA ALA A 160 -1.20 14.61 6.57
C ALA A 160 -2.23 15.37 5.71
N ARG A 161 -3.48 14.88 5.66
CA ARG A 161 -4.59 15.49 4.96
C ARG A 161 -5.70 15.91 5.90
N ARG A 162 -6.57 16.79 5.42
CA ARG A 162 -7.81 17.16 6.09
C ARG A 162 -8.81 16.04 5.92
N TRP A 163 -8.90 15.20 6.94
CA TRP A 163 -9.84 14.08 7.01
C TRP A 163 -11.25 14.55 7.39
N MET A 164 -12.24 13.99 6.71
CA MET A 164 -13.65 14.09 7.08
C MET A 164 -14.23 12.69 7.02
N LEU A 165 -14.60 12.13 8.19
CA LEU A 165 -15.07 10.74 8.29
C LEU A 165 -16.29 10.47 7.40
N GLU A 166 -17.24 11.41 7.39
CA GLU A 166 -18.45 11.33 6.57
C GLU A 166 -18.51 12.59 5.70
N PRO A 167 -18.19 12.49 4.39
CA PRO A 167 -18.41 13.59 3.48
C PRO A 167 -19.91 13.85 3.42
N GLY A 168 -20.32 15.00 3.96
CA GLY A 168 -21.71 15.42 3.93
C GLY A 168 -22.17 15.80 2.52
N LYS A 169 -23.11 16.76 2.42
CA LYS A 169 -23.54 17.27 1.12
C LYS A 169 -22.35 17.77 0.29
N TRP A 170 -22.40 17.53 -1.02
CA TRP A 170 -21.43 18.09 -1.94
C TRP A 170 -21.48 19.62 -1.93
N VAL A 171 -20.31 20.26 -1.78
CA VAL A 171 -20.15 21.71 -1.83
C VAL A 171 -19.07 22.02 -2.86
N GLY A 172 -19.47 22.51 -4.03
CA GLY A 172 -18.55 22.72 -5.16
C GLY A 172 -17.46 23.78 -4.93
N CYS A 173 -17.68 24.72 -4.02
CA CYS A 173 -16.69 25.72 -3.65
C CYS A 173 -16.61 25.85 -2.12
N VAL A 174 -15.49 25.42 -1.56
CA VAL A 174 -15.19 25.52 -0.12
C VAL A 174 -14.04 26.51 0.03
N PRO A 175 -14.13 27.51 0.93
CA PRO A 175 -13.02 28.45 1.14
C PRO A 175 -11.75 27.72 1.58
N LEU A 176 -10.63 28.02 0.92
CA LEU A 176 -9.32 27.49 1.27
C LEU A 176 -8.70 28.39 2.36
N LEU A 177 -8.63 27.90 3.60
CA LEU A 177 -7.98 28.64 4.69
C LEU A 177 -6.44 28.63 4.49
N PRO A 178 -5.74 29.73 4.83
CA PRO A 178 -4.28 29.75 4.79
C PRO A 178 -3.67 28.62 5.63
N GLY A 179 -2.76 27.85 5.04
CA GLY A 179 -2.06 26.76 5.72
C GLY A 179 -2.90 25.50 5.97
N GLN A 180 -4.12 25.39 5.42
CA GLN A 180 -4.90 24.16 5.56
C GLN A 180 -4.30 23.01 4.73
N PRO A 181 -4.26 21.77 5.28
CA PRO A 181 -3.90 20.60 4.50
C PRO A 181 -4.86 20.35 3.33
N SER A 182 -4.40 19.62 2.32
CA SER A 182 -5.26 19.14 1.23
C SER A 182 -6.32 18.19 1.75
N TRP A 183 -7.46 18.09 1.05
CA TRP A 183 -8.52 17.16 1.40
C TRP A 183 -8.10 15.71 1.11
N GLY A 184 -8.41 14.82 2.06
CA GLY A 184 -8.18 13.37 1.97
C GLY A 184 -9.43 12.61 1.57
#